data_AF-A0A7W0ZGY2-F1
#
_entry.id   AF-A0A7W0ZGY2-F1
#
_cell.length_a   1.000
_cell.length_b   1.000
_cell.length_c   1.000
_cell.angle_alpha   90.00
_cell.angle_beta   90.00
_cell.angle_gamma   90.00
#
_symmetry.space_group_name_H-M   'P 1'
#
loop_
_entity.id
_entity.type
_entity.pdbx_description
1 polymer ?
#
loop_
_entity_poly.entity_id
_entity_poly.type
_entity_poly.pdbx_seq_one_letter_code
_entity_poly.pdbx_strand_id
1 'polypeptide(L)'
;MRAGVAAGHPATAEVGAEILKDGGTAADAVVAMGLASCVAETVMSGLFAGCHAIAFDGSQVLNLDGFAALPAGKGDMLDIPVPFGDEIVVYSIGPASCAVPGLPAALGELWERLGRLPWARLVEPALELAHHGVPLPEMHERSLAMLADVFSRERGADLFVREGRTMQAGEVLEQPGLVQTLEALGEEGAASVYRGSLAEAFLGVDGVIVTADDLRSYRARWADPVLVGFHGHRVATRSGLSGVPDLLSRFPTLGGLSETDRVLALVDALETSATGGEHTTNMVAVDGHGRA
;
A
#
# COMPACT_ATOMS: atom_id res chain seq x y z
N MET A 1 16.33 17.23 -13.29
CA MET A 1 16.23 15.78 -13.52
C MET A 1 15.01 15.54 -14.41
N ARG A 2 14.87 14.39 -15.10
CA ARG A 2 13.58 14.08 -15.75
C ARG A 2 12.65 13.50 -14.69
N ALA A 3 11.45 14.04 -14.59
CA ALA A 3 10.43 13.50 -13.69
C ALA A 3 9.99 12.11 -14.17
N GLY A 4 9.57 11.24 -13.25
CA GLY A 4 9.14 9.89 -13.57
C GLY A 4 8.43 9.21 -12.41
N VAL A 5 7.66 8.17 -12.73
CA VAL A 5 6.92 7.35 -11.76
C VAL A 5 7.03 5.88 -12.12
N ALA A 6 6.85 5.02 -11.12
CA ALA A 6 6.68 3.58 -11.28
C ALA A 6 5.65 3.08 -10.26
N ALA A 7 4.76 2.18 -10.67
CA ALA A 7 3.75 1.55 -9.82
C ALA A 7 3.42 0.13 -10.31
N GLY A 8 2.76 -0.66 -9.45
CA GLY A 8 2.31 -2.01 -9.77
C GLY A 8 1.20 -2.08 -10.83
N HIS A 9 0.42 -1.01 -10.98
CA HIS A 9 -0.69 -0.93 -11.93
C HIS A 9 -0.55 0.24 -12.92
N PRO A 10 -0.91 0.07 -14.22
CA PRO A 10 -0.88 1.15 -15.21
C PRO A 10 -1.68 2.39 -14.79
N ALA A 11 -2.93 2.21 -14.35
CA ALA A 11 -3.76 3.33 -13.87
C ALA A 11 -3.11 4.10 -12.71
N THR A 12 -2.50 3.41 -11.73
CA THR A 12 -1.75 4.05 -10.64
C THR A 12 -0.58 4.87 -11.19
N ALA A 13 0.21 4.33 -12.12
CA ALA A 13 1.33 5.04 -12.73
C ALA A 13 0.87 6.25 -13.57
N GLU A 14 -0.24 6.12 -14.29
CA GLU A 14 -0.83 7.19 -15.11
C GLU A 14 -1.26 8.38 -14.24
N VAL A 15 -1.92 8.11 -13.11
CA VAL A 15 -2.29 9.13 -12.12
C VAL A 15 -1.05 9.88 -11.61
N GLY A 16 0.01 9.16 -11.24
CA GLY A 16 1.25 9.79 -10.80
C GLY A 16 1.88 10.68 -11.88
N ALA A 17 1.89 10.20 -13.13
CA ALA A 17 2.41 10.96 -14.26
C ALA A 17 1.57 12.21 -14.56
N GLU A 18 0.25 12.14 -14.40
CA GLU A 18 -0.67 13.26 -14.53
C GLU A 18 -0.38 14.33 -13.47
N ILE A 19 -0.26 13.95 -12.20
CA ILE A 19 0.03 14.89 -11.11
C ILE A 19 1.38 15.59 -11.27
N LEU A 20 2.41 14.89 -11.75
CA LEU A 20 3.69 15.53 -12.07
C LEU A 20 3.59 16.50 -13.26
N LYS A 21 2.75 16.21 -14.27
CA LYS A 21 2.51 17.12 -15.39
C LYS A 21 1.78 18.40 -14.95
N ASP A 22 0.92 18.28 -13.95
CA ASP A 22 0.21 19.41 -13.33
C ASP A 22 1.10 20.28 -12.43
N GLY A 23 2.40 19.96 -12.34
CA GLY A 23 3.37 20.73 -11.57
C GLY A 23 3.43 20.35 -10.09
N GLY A 24 2.86 19.19 -9.74
CA GLY A 24 3.00 18.55 -8.43
C GLY A 24 4.43 18.11 -8.14
N THR A 25 4.67 17.87 -6.86
CA THR A 25 5.91 17.28 -6.32
C THR A 25 5.88 15.75 -6.42
N ALA A 26 7.01 15.10 -6.13
CA ALA A 26 7.05 13.65 -5.99
C ALA A 26 6.08 13.16 -4.90
N ALA A 27 5.96 13.91 -3.79
CA ALA A 27 5.02 13.59 -2.73
C ALA A 27 3.55 13.71 -3.18
N ASP A 28 3.19 14.77 -3.92
CA ASP A 28 1.84 14.90 -4.51
C ASP A 28 1.51 13.69 -5.39
N ALA A 29 2.47 13.28 -6.24
CA ALA A 29 2.29 12.13 -7.12
C ALA A 29 2.11 10.83 -6.33
N VAL A 30 2.96 10.56 -5.33
CA VAL A 30 2.82 9.37 -4.47
C VAL A 30 1.50 9.36 -3.70
N VAL A 31 1.03 10.52 -3.23
CA VAL A 31 -0.26 10.62 -2.54
C VAL A 31 -1.41 10.23 -3.48
N ALA A 32 -1.46 10.80 -4.68
CA ALA A 32 -2.50 10.46 -5.65
C ALA A 32 -2.40 9.00 -6.12
N MET A 33 -1.17 8.49 -6.32
CA MET A 33 -0.92 7.08 -6.63
C MET A 33 -1.40 6.15 -5.52
N GLY A 34 -1.18 6.50 -4.25
CA GLY A 34 -1.65 5.73 -3.10
C GLY A 34 -3.17 5.62 -3.03
N LEU A 35 -3.88 6.69 -3.39
CA LEU A 35 -5.34 6.67 -3.49
C LEU A 35 -5.81 5.88 -4.72
N ALA A 36 -5.16 6.05 -5.87
CA ALA A 36 -5.49 5.32 -7.09
C ALA A 36 -5.26 3.80 -6.93
N SER A 37 -4.20 3.39 -6.21
CA SER A 37 -3.95 1.97 -5.94
C SER A 37 -5.03 1.35 -5.07
N CYS A 38 -5.68 2.10 -4.18
CA CYS A 38 -6.83 1.59 -3.40
C CYS A 38 -8.00 1.17 -4.31
N VAL A 39 -8.11 1.78 -5.50
CA VAL A 39 -9.14 1.47 -6.51
C VAL A 39 -8.65 0.38 -7.47
N ALA A 40 -7.45 0.54 -8.01
CA ALA A 40 -6.92 -0.34 -9.06
C ALA A 40 -6.30 -1.63 -8.53
N GLU A 41 -5.86 -1.62 -7.27
CA GLU A 41 -5.05 -2.67 -6.62
C GLU A 41 -5.72 -3.23 -5.37
N THR A 42 -7.06 -3.29 -5.34
CA THR A 42 -7.87 -3.63 -4.15
C THR A 42 -7.59 -5.01 -3.54
N VAL A 43 -7.06 -5.97 -4.30
CA VAL A 43 -6.67 -7.29 -3.77
C VAL A 43 -5.34 -7.22 -3.00
N MET A 44 -4.52 -6.20 -3.25
CA MET A 44 -3.18 -6.02 -2.70
C MET A 44 -3.06 -4.84 -1.74
N SER A 45 -3.96 -3.87 -1.82
CA SER A 45 -3.93 -2.63 -1.06
C SER A 45 -5.33 -2.08 -0.85
N GLY A 46 -5.48 -1.16 0.10
CA GLY A 46 -6.76 -0.50 0.34
C GLY A 46 -6.61 0.69 1.26
N LEU A 47 -7.63 1.56 1.28
CA LEU A 47 -7.58 2.83 2.03
C LEU A 47 -7.36 2.60 3.53
N PHE A 48 -7.86 1.49 4.06
CA PHE A 48 -7.76 1.13 5.48
C PHE A 48 -6.51 0.27 5.80
N ALA A 49 -5.53 0.23 4.90
CA ALA A 49 -4.26 -0.46 5.12
C ALA A 49 -3.25 0.40 5.92
N GLY A 50 -2.04 -0.12 6.10
CA GLY A 50 -0.88 0.65 6.55
C GLY A 50 0.13 0.84 5.40
N CYS A 51 1.10 1.73 5.58
CA CYS A 51 2.19 1.92 4.63
C CYS A 51 3.48 2.42 5.30
N HIS A 52 4.56 2.44 4.51
CA HIS A 52 5.80 3.15 4.85
C HIS A 52 6.26 3.94 3.63
N ALA A 53 6.89 5.09 3.87
CA ALA A 53 7.48 5.89 2.80
C ALA A 53 8.91 6.33 3.14
N ILE A 54 9.81 6.20 2.16
CA ILE A 54 11.12 6.85 2.20
C ILE A 54 11.04 8.05 1.27
N ALA A 55 11.25 9.25 1.81
CA ALA A 55 11.14 10.49 1.07
C ALA A 55 12.47 11.25 1.07
N PHE A 56 12.86 11.80 -0.07
CA PHE A 56 13.99 12.70 -0.22
C PHE A 56 13.50 14.10 -0.62
N ASP A 57 13.60 15.06 0.30
CA ASP A 57 13.07 16.43 0.11
C ASP A 57 13.99 17.35 -0.73
N GLY A 58 15.11 16.81 -1.22
CA GLY A 58 16.19 17.54 -1.89
C GLY A 58 17.37 17.87 -0.99
N SER A 59 17.24 17.68 0.32
CA SER A 59 18.29 17.96 1.31
C SER A 59 18.59 16.77 2.23
N GLN A 60 17.54 16.08 2.69
CA GLN A 60 17.63 14.96 3.63
C GLN A 60 16.69 13.83 3.21
N VAL A 61 17.00 12.63 3.70
CA VAL A 61 16.12 11.47 3.54
C VAL A 61 15.35 11.27 4.85
N LEU A 62 14.06 11.03 4.73
CA LEU A 62 13.12 10.87 5.83
C LEU A 62 12.40 9.53 5.68
N ASN A 63 12.09 8.88 6.80
CA ASN A 63 11.22 7.71 6.85
C ASN A 63 9.89 8.09 7.49
N LEU A 64 8.78 7.77 6.84
CA LEU A 64 7.44 7.90 7.38
C LEU A 64 6.89 6.51 7.68
N ASP A 65 6.58 6.27 8.95
CA ASP A 65 5.88 5.10 9.43
C ASP A 65 4.38 5.38 9.53
N GLY A 66 3.61 4.82 8.59
CA GLY A 66 2.15 4.80 8.59
C GLY A 66 1.62 3.39 8.71
N PHE A 67 2.31 2.48 9.42
CA PHE A 67 1.81 1.11 9.57
C PHE A 67 0.56 1.06 10.44
N ALA A 68 -0.22 0.00 10.29
CA ALA A 68 -1.43 -0.17 11.07
C ALA A 68 -1.12 -0.37 12.56
N ALA A 69 -1.98 0.15 13.45
CA ALA A 69 -1.83 -0.03 14.90
C ALA A 69 -2.82 -1.06 15.45
N LEU A 70 -2.38 -1.84 16.43
CA LEU A 70 -3.24 -2.80 17.11
C LEU A 70 -4.37 -2.06 17.87
N PRO A 71 -5.64 -2.48 17.69
CA PRO A 71 -6.76 -1.88 18.40
C PRO A 71 -6.82 -2.35 19.86
N ALA A 72 -7.52 -1.58 20.71
CA ALA A 72 -7.72 -1.94 22.11
C ALA A 72 -8.80 -3.02 22.31
N GLY A 73 -9.75 -3.12 21.38
CA GLY A 73 -10.85 -4.07 21.45
C GLY A 73 -10.41 -5.52 21.25
N LYS A 74 -11.35 -6.43 21.50
CA LYS A 74 -11.18 -7.87 21.30
C LYS A 74 -12.43 -8.42 20.64
N GLY A 75 -12.23 -9.34 19.72
CA GLY A 75 -13.31 -10.01 19.00
C GLY A 75 -12.77 -11.29 18.38
N ASP A 76 -13.69 -12.15 17.97
CA ASP A 76 -13.35 -13.41 17.34
C ASP A 76 -13.13 -13.19 15.84
N MET A 77 -12.07 -13.82 15.33
CA MET A 77 -11.79 -13.89 13.90
C MET A 77 -12.12 -15.29 13.40
N LEU A 78 -12.41 -15.39 12.11
CA LEU A 78 -12.56 -16.68 11.44
C LEU A 78 -11.26 -17.05 10.73
N ASP A 79 -10.65 -18.16 11.13
CA ASP A 79 -9.46 -18.69 10.49
C ASP A 79 -9.80 -19.54 9.27
N ILE A 80 -9.19 -19.20 8.14
CA ILE A 80 -9.33 -19.91 6.87
C ILE A 80 -7.95 -20.43 6.44
N PRO A 81 -7.71 -21.75 6.46
CA PRO A 81 -6.48 -22.32 5.93
C PRO A 81 -6.50 -22.29 4.40
N VAL A 82 -5.51 -21.65 3.79
CA VAL A 82 -5.35 -21.53 2.34
C VAL A 82 -4.05 -22.24 1.92
N PRO A 83 -4.09 -23.12 0.91
CA PRO A 83 -2.90 -23.80 0.41
C PRO A 83 -2.07 -22.90 -0.52
N PHE A 84 -0.76 -22.83 -0.26
CA PHE A 84 0.27 -22.17 -1.06
C PHE A 84 1.33 -23.20 -1.47
N GLY A 85 1.05 -23.97 -2.52
CA GLY A 85 1.88 -25.11 -2.89
C GLY A 85 1.82 -26.18 -1.79
N ASP A 86 2.97 -26.48 -1.19
CA ASP A 86 3.10 -27.46 -0.10
C ASP A 86 2.88 -26.84 1.30
N GLU A 87 2.74 -25.51 1.40
CA GLU A 87 2.51 -24.80 2.65
C GLU A 87 1.02 -24.46 2.86
N ILE A 88 0.59 -24.39 4.12
CA ILE A 88 -0.74 -23.90 4.49
C ILE A 88 -0.57 -22.58 5.23
N VAL A 89 -1.19 -21.52 4.71
CA VAL A 89 -1.23 -20.20 5.33
C VAL A 89 -2.63 -19.97 5.90
N VAL A 90 -2.71 -19.61 7.18
CA VAL A 90 -3.99 -19.32 7.83
C VAL A 90 -4.30 -17.83 7.71
N TYR A 91 -5.44 -17.51 7.09
CA TYR A 91 -5.98 -16.17 6.99
C TYR A 91 -7.07 -15.97 8.05
N SER A 92 -6.82 -15.08 9.01
CA SER A 92 -7.82 -14.67 9.99
C SER A 92 -8.64 -13.50 9.43
N ILE A 93 -9.94 -13.73 9.23
CA ILE A 93 -10.85 -12.78 8.59
C ILE A 93 -11.97 -12.33 9.52
N GLY A 94 -12.72 -11.33 9.06
CA GLY A 94 -13.88 -10.76 9.74
C GLY A 94 -13.58 -9.38 10.34
N PRO A 95 -14.60 -8.65 10.80
CA PRO A 95 -14.43 -7.27 11.30
C PRO A 95 -13.44 -7.13 12.48
N ALA A 96 -13.28 -8.19 13.28
CA ALA A 96 -12.31 -8.22 14.37
C ALA A 96 -10.84 -8.32 13.90
N SER A 97 -10.58 -8.63 12.62
CA SER A 97 -9.22 -8.63 12.07
C SER A 97 -8.74 -7.23 11.66
N CYS A 98 -9.62 -6.23 11.68
CA CYS A 98 -9.27 -4.86 11.32
C CYS A 98 -8.41 -4.19 12.39
N ALA A 99 -7.24 -3.70 11.98
CA ALA A 99 -6.39 -2.81 12.76
C ALA A 99 -6.75 -1.33 12.51
N VAL A 100 -6.13 -0.42 13.28
CA VAL A 100 -6.27 1.01 13.03
C VAL A 100 -5.54 1.37 11.74
N PRO A 101 -6.22 1.95 10.72
CA PRO A 101 -5.62 2.20 9.42
C PRO A 101 -4.56 3.30 9.49
N GLY A 102 -3.46 3.12 8.76
CA GLY A 102 -2.31 4.03 8.78
C GLY A 102 -2.01 4.74 7.48
N LEU A 103 -2.43 4.17 6.36
CA LEU A 103 -2.25 4.76 5.02
C LEU A 103 -2.83 6.20 4.94
N PRO A 104 -4.06 6.50 5.40
CA PRO A 104 -4.64 7.83 5.24
C PRO A 104 -3.85 8.90 5.98
N ALA A 105 -3.42 8.63 7.22
CA ALA A 105 -2.57 9.56 7.97
C ALA A 105 -1.22 9.78 7.28
N ALA A 106 -0.59 8.73 6.76
CA ALA A 106 0.69 8.87 6.08
C ALA A 106 0.57 9.66 4.76
N LEU A 107 -0.48 9.45 3.97
CA LEU A 107 -0.75 10.25 2.78
C LEU A 107 -1.02 11.71 3.13
N GLY A 108 -1.80 11.96 4.19
CA GLY A 108 -2.03 13.31 4.72
C GLY A 108 -0.73 14.00 5.15
N GLU A 109 0.11 13.31 5.92
CA GLU A 109 1.40 13.84 6.39
C GLU A 109 2.39 14.10 5.23
N LEU A 110 2.43 13.22 4.22
CA LEU A 110 3.23 13.45 3.01
C LEU A 110 2.76 14.70 2.27
N TRP A 111 1.45 14.83 2.07
CA TRP A 111 0.86 15.98 1.39
C TRP A 111 1.10 17.28 2.17
N GLU A 112 0.80 17.33 3.46
CA GLU A 112 0.96 18.53 4.28
C GLU A 112 2.42 19.00 4.37
N ARG A 113 3.36 18.06 4.45
CA ARG A 113 4.78 18.38 4.64
C ARG A 113 5.53 18.64 3.33
N LEU A 114 5.27 17.84 2.30
CA LEU A 114 6.09 17.78 1.08
C LEU A 114 5.29 18.07 -0.19
N GLY A 115 3.95 18.10 -0.11
CA GLY A 115 3.06 18.39 -1.21
C GLY A 115 3.00 19.87 -1.60
N ARG A 116 2.30 20.13 -2.70
CA ARG A 116 2.11 21.46 -3.28
C ARG A 116 0.70 21.66 -3.83
N LEU A 117 0.12 20.63 -4.44
CA LEU A 117 -1.20 20.75 -5.05
C LEU A 117 -2.30 20.69 -3.97
N PRO A 118 -3.51 21.22 -4.24
CA PRO A 118 -4.64 21.07 -3.34
C PRO A 118 -5.01 19.60 -3.13
N TRP A 119 -5.37 19.19 -1.91
CA TRP A 119 -5.76 17.81 -1.58
C TRP A 119 -6.82 17.25 -2.53
N ALA A 120 -7.87 18.01 -2.82
CA ALA A 120 -8.94 17.60 -3.73
C ALA A 120 -8.41 17.19 -5.12
N ARG A 121 -7.37 17.87 -5.63
CA ARG A 121 -6.74 17.53 -6.91
C ARG A 121 -6.00 16.18 -6.85
N LEU A 122 -5.50 15.78 -5.68
CA LEU A 122 -4.83 14.49 -5.51
C LEU A 122 -5.82 13.33 -5.37
N VAL A 123 -7.04 13.61 -4.89
CA VAL A 123 -8.12 12.63 -4.72
C VAL A 123 -8.88 12.39 -6.02
N GLU A 124 -9.11 13.44 -6.80
CA GLU A 124 -9.90 13.43 -8.03
C GLU A 124 -9.57 12.26 -8.98
N PRO A 125 -8.31 11.94 -9.33
CA PRO A 125 -8.03 10.85 -10.25
C PRO A 125 -8.47 9.48 -9.73
N ALA A 126 -8.33 9.24 -8.42
CA ALA A 126 -8.80 8.01 -7.81
C ALA A 126 -10.34 7.93 -7.80
N LEU A 127 -11.01 9.06 -7.58
CA LEU A 127 -12.47 9.14 -7.63
C LEU A 127 -12.99 8.85 -9.04
N GLU A 128 -12.35 9.39 -10.07
CA GLU A 128 -12.66 9.10 -11.48
C GLU A 128 -12.49 7.60 -11.80
N LEU A 129 -11.40 6.98 -11.33
CA LEU A 129 -11.21 5.53 -11.46
C LEU A 129 -12.32 4.74 -10.75
N ALA A 130 -12.75 5.19 -9.57
CA ALA A 130 -13.80 4.52 -8.81
C ALA A 130 -15.18 4.62 -9.49
N HIS A 131 -15.49 5.73 -10.14
CA HIS A 131 -16.72 5.92 -10.92
C HIS A 131 -16.79 5.04 -12.16
N HIS A 132 -15.69 4.94 -12.89
CA HIS A 132 -15.65 4.18 -14.15
C HIS A 132 -15.36 2.69 -13.95
N GLY A 133 -14.82 2.33 -12.78
CA GLY A 133 -14.28 1.01 -12.51
C GLY A 133 -12.91 0.80 -13.19
N VAL A 134 -12.21 -0.25 -12.75
CA VAL A 134 -10.88 -0.60 -13.28
C VAL A 134 -10.92 -2.06 -13.77
N PRO A 135 -10.39 -2.35 -14.97
CA PRO A 135 -10.27 -3.73 -15.44
C PRO A 135 -9.37 -4.53 -14.50
N LEU A 136 -9.83 -5.71 -14.06
CA LEU A 136 -9.09 -6.55 -13.15
C LEU A 136 -7.79 -7.05 -13.82
N PRO A 137 -6.60 -6.86 -13.21
CA PRO A 137 -5.34 -7.42 -13.71
C PRO A 137 -5.28 -8.95 -13.57
N GLU A 138 -4.51 -9.60 -14.44
CA GLU A 138 -4.25 -11.05 -14.34
C GLU A 138 -3.67 -11.48 -13.00
N MET A 139 -2.82 -10.64 -12.38
CA MET A 139 -2.26 -10.95 -11.06
C MET A 139 -3.37 -11.02 -10.02
N HIS A 140 -4.36 -10.12 -10.06
CA HIS A 140 -5.48 -10.13 -9.12
C HIS A 140 -6.42 -11.30 -9.36
N GLU A 141 -6.67 -11.70 -10.61
CA GLU A 141 -7.41 -12.94 -10.89
C GLU A 141 -6.74 -14.14 -10.20
N ARG A 142 -5.42 -14.29 -10.35
CA ARG A 142 -4.67 -15.38 -9.72
C ARG A 142 -4.77 -15.33 -8.20
N SER A 143 -4.65 -14.15 -7.60
CA SER A 143 -4.78 -13.96 -6.16
C SER A 143 -6.20 -14.20 -5.65
N LEU A 144 -7.23 -13.76 -6.37
CA LEU A 144 -8.62 -14.04 -6.04
C LEU A 144 -8.94 -15.53 -6.14
N ALA A 145 -8.42 -16.22 -7.16
CA ALA A 145 -8.61 -17.66 -7.29
C ALA A 145 -7.96 -18.43 -6.13
N MET A 146 -6.76 -18.01 -5.72
CA MET A 146 -6.06 -18.59 -4.58
C MET A 146 -6.76 -18.30 -3.24
N LEU A 147 -7.31 -17.10 -3.08
CA LEU A 147 -7.97 -16.62 -1.86
C LEU A 147 -9.50 -16.63 -1.98
N ALA A 148 -10.06 -17.49 -2.83
CA ALA A 148 -11.48 -17.47 -3.15
C ALA A 148 -12.36 -17.65 -1.91
N ASP A 149 -11.96 -18.55 -1.00
CA ASP A 149 -12.68 -18.81 0.26
C ASP A 149 -12.64 -17.63 1.25
N VAL A 150 -11.67 -16.72 1.08
CA VAL A 150 -11.55 -15.48 1.85
C VAL A 150 -12.38 -14.37 1.21
N PHE A 151 -12.15 -14.09 -0.09
CA PHE A 151 -12.78 -12.96 -0.78
C PHE A 151 -14.24 -13.17 -1.15
N SER A 152 -14.71 -14.43 -1.25
CA SER A 152 -16.11 -14.74 -1.62
C SER A 152 -17.05 -14.79 -0.41
N ARG A 153 -16.65 -14.19 0.72
CA ARG A 153 -17.43 -14.16 1.97
C ARG A 153 -18.01 -12.78 2.23
N GLU A 154 -19.17 -12.77 2.90
CA GLU A 154 -19.85 -11.56 3.34
C GLU A 154 -19.95 -10.53 2.20
N ARG A 155 -19.61 -9.26 2.46
CA ARG A 155 -19.62 -8.18 1.46
C ARG A 155 -18.55 -8.35 0.37
N GLY A 156 -17.54 -9.19 0.58
CA GLY A 156 -16.54 -9.50 -0.45
C GLY A 156 -17.16 -10.20 -1.65
N ALA A 157 -18.17 -11.05 -1.43
CA ALA A 157 -18.87 -11.74 -2.51
C ALA A 157 -19.55 -10.75 -3.48
N ASP A 158 -20.14 -9.67 -2.95
CA ASP A 158 -20.80 -8.64 -3.76
C ASP A 158 -19.80 -7.95 -4.71
N LEU A 159 -18.55 -7.80 -4.27
CA LEU A 159 -17.50 -7.14 -5.05
C LEU A 159 -16.79 -8.10 -6.02
N PHE A 160 -16.43 -9.30 -5.57
CA PHE A 160 -15.48 -10.17 -6.28
C PHE A 160 -16.09 -11.43 -6.88
N VAL A 161 -17.38 -11.71 -6.67
CA VAL A 161 -18.06 -12.87 -7.26
C VAL A 161 -19.03 -12.42 -8.34
N ARG A 162 -18.96 -13.08 -9.50
CA ARG A 162 -19.84 -12.90 -10.66
C ARG A 162 -20.32 -14.26 -11.10
N GLU A 163 -21.64 -14.43 -11.20
CA GLU A 163 -22.25 -15.68 -11.71
C GLU A 163 -21.75 -16.96 -11.01
N GLY A 164 -21.42 -16.87 -9.71
CA GLY A 164 -20.96 -18.00 -8.90
C GLY A 164 -19.47 -18.34 -9.00
N ARG A 165 -18.67 -17.51 -9.68
CA ARG A 165 -17.20 -17.61 -9.74
C ARG A 165 -16.54 -16.30 -9.31
N THR A 166 -15.28 -16.35 -8.90
CA THR A 166 -14.49 -15.12 -8.70
C THR A 166 -14.33 -14.36 -10.03
N MET A 167 -14.11 -13.05 -9.92
CA MET A 167 -13.82 -12.21 -11.08
C MET A 167 -12.56 -12.68 -11.82
N GLN A 168 -12.56 -12.44 -13.14
CA GLN A 168 -11.48 -12.80 -14.07
C GLN A 168 -10.81 -11.56 -14.65
N ALA A 169 -9.60 -11.72 -15.18
CA ALA A 169 -8.87 -10.62 -15.78
C ALA A 169 -9.67 -9.94 -16.90
N GLY A 170 -9.63 -8.61 -16.92
CA GLY A 170 -10.35 -7.77 -17.87
C GLY A 170 -11.82 -7.48 -17.50
N GLU A 171 -12.42 -8.20 -16.54
CA GLU A 171 -13.72 -7.80 -15.99
C GLU A 171 -13.58 -6.48 -15.21
N VAL A 172 -14.58 -5.61 -15.30
CA VAL A 172 -14.54 -4.29 -14.64
C VAL A 172 -14.95 -4.45 -13.18
N LEU A 173 -14.05 -4.05 -12.27
CA LEU A 173 -14.32 -4.00 -10.84
C LEU A 173 -15.01 -2.67 -10.48
N GLU A 174 -16.26 -2.78 -10.03
CA GLU A 174 -17.07 -1.67 -9.55
C GLU A 174 -17.07 -1.63 -8.02
N GLN A 175 -16.81 -0.45 -7.44
CA GLN A 175 -16.66 -0.26 -6.00
C GLN A 175 -17.50 0.93 -5.51
N PRO A 176 -18.84 0.83 -5.49
CA PRO A 176 -19.72 1.97 -5.20
C PRO A 176 -19.48 2.57 -3.80
N GLY A 177 -19.11 1.75 -2.81
CA GLY A 177 -18.74 2.24 -1.48
C GLY A 177 -17.45 3.06 -1.49
N LEU A 178 -16.52 2.78 -2.40
CA LEU A 178 -15.26 3.50 -2.52
C LEU A 178 -15.45 4.88 -3.17
N VAL A 179 -16.44 5.04 -4.06
CA VAL A 179 -16.84 6.35 -4.60
C VAL A 179 -17.22 7.30 -3.47
N GLN A 180 -18.20 6.91 -2.63
CA GLN A 180 -18.64 7.71 -1.48
C GLN A 180 -17.50 7.98 -0.49
N THR A 181 -16.62 7.00 -0.34
CA THR A 181 -15.45 7.12 0.54
C THR A 181 -14.47 8.17 0.01
N LEU A 182 -14.19 8.18 -1.29
CA LEU A 182 -13.27 9.13 -1.92
C LEU A 182 -13.87 10.54 -2.01
N GLU A 183 -15.19 10.67 -2.22
CA GLU A 183 -15.90 11.94 -2.11
C GLU A 183 -15.72 12.56 -0.71
N ALA A 184 -16.05 11.80 0.34
CA ALA A 184 -15.86 12.26 1.72
C ALA A 184 -14.37 12.55 2.03
N LEU A 185 -13.45 11.73 1.53
CA LEU A 185 -12.02 11.96 1.70
C LEU A 185 -11.56 13.25 1.02
N GLY A 186 -12.09 13.57 -0.17
CA GLY A 186 -11.79 14.79 -0.90
C GLY A 186 -12.32 16.05 -0.20
N GLU A 187 -13.52 15.97 0.38
CA GLU A 187 -14.19 17.09 1.06
C GLU A 187 -13.65 17.34 2.48
N GLU A 188 -13.47 16.28 3.26
CA GLU A 188 -13.12 16.36 4.69
C GLU A 188 -11.62 16.16 4.95
N GLY A 189 -10.86 15.73 3.94
CA GLY A 189 -9.43 15.44 4.06
C GLY A 189 -9.13 14.07 4.71
N ALA A 190 -7.85 13.72 4.77
CA ALA A 190 -7.37 12.46 5.38
C ALA A 190 -7.79 12.28 6.85
N ALA A 191 -8.02 13.37 7.57
CA ALA A 191 -8.45 13.36 8.97
C ALA A 191 -9.85 12.75 9.17
N SER A 192 -10.67 12.68 8.13
CA SER A 192 -12.02 12.09 8.16
C SER A 192 -12.03 10.64 8.63
N VAL A 193 -10.99 9.87 8.28
CA VAL A 193 -10.82 8.46 8.71
C VAL A 193 -10.64 8.32 10.23
N TYR A 194 -10.21 9.40 10.90
CA TYR A 194 -9.91 9.38 12.34
C TYR A 194 -10.92 10.17 13.18
N ARG A 195 -11.60 11.17 12.60
CA ARG A 195 -12.44 12.14 13.33
C ARG A 195 -13.67 12.66 12.56
N GLY A 196 -13.98 12.12 11.39
CA GLY A 196 -15.08 12.59 10.53
C GLY A 196 -16.00 11.48 10.05
N SER A 197 -16.65 11.67 8.91
CA SER A 197 -17.70 10.77 8.40
C SER A 197 -17.17 9.36 8.16
N LEU A 198 -15.92 9.22 7.69
CA LEU A 198 -15.29 7.91 7.49
C LEU A 198 -14.98 7.19 8.80
N ALA A 199 -14.63 7.91 9.86
CA ALA A 199 -14.44 7.33 11.19
C ALA A 199 -15.77 6.78 11.74
N GLU A 200 -16.86 7.54 11.59
CA GLU A 200 -18.20 7.10 12.01
C GLU A 200 -18.66 5.87 11.23
N ALA A 201 -18.48 5.88 9.90
CA ALA A 201 -18.81 4.74 9.05
C ALA A 201 -18.02 3.49 9.42
N PHE A 202 -16.72 3.62 9.72
CA PHE A 202 -15.87 2.50 10.10
C PHE A 202 -16.25 1.93 11.48
N LEU A 203 -16.50 2.79 12.47
CA LEU A 203 -16.95 2.37 13.80
C LEU A 203 -18.36 1.77 13.80
N GLY A 204 -19.15 2.06 12.76
CA GLY A 204 -20.48 1.50 12.54
C GLY A 204 -20.48 0.08 11.94
N VAL A 205 -19.31 -0.48 11.60
CA VAL A 205 -19.22 -1.86 11.09
C VAL A 205 -19.44 -2.86 12.22
N ASP A 206 -20.46 -3.69 12.10
CA ASP A 206 -20.76 -4.72 13.09
C ASP A 206 -19.56 -5.63 13.35
N GLY A 207 -19.15 -5.77 14.62
CA GLY A 207 -18.03 -6.61 15.03
C GLY A 207 -16.64 -5.98 14.91
N VAL A 208 -16.53 -4.73 14.43
CA VAL A 208 -15.24 -4.01 14.44
C VAL A 208 -14.76 -3.82 15.88
N ILE A 209 -13.47 -4.07 16.12
CA ILE A 209 -12.87 -3.97 17.45
C ILE A 209 -12.05 -2.70 17.65
N VAL A 210 -11.86 -1.92 16.58
CA VAL A 210 -11.23 -0.60 16.65
C VAL A 210 -12.14 0.35 17.41
N THR A 211 -11.60 1.06 18.40
CA THR A 211 -12.36 2.04 19.17
C THR A 211 -12.18 3.46 18.64
N ALA A 212 -13.10 4.35 19.00
CA ALA A 212 -12.95 5.78 18.70
C ALA A 212 -11.66 6.38 19.31
N ASP A 213 -11.19 5.84 20.44
CA ASP A 213 -9.94 6.29 21.08
C ASP A 213 -8.73 5.84 20.29
N ASP A 214 -8.76 4.62 19.75
CA ASP A 214 -7.72 4.09 18.87
C ASP A 214 -7.58 4.98 17.62
N LEU A 215 -8.70 5.29 16.94
CA LEU A 215 -8.70 6.22 15.79
C LEU A 215 -8.17 7.60 16.16
N ARG A 216 -8.66 8.20 17.26
CA ARG A 216 -8.30 9.58 17.64
C ARG A 216 -6.83 9.73 18.06
N SER A 217 -6.22 8.67 18.59
CA SER A 217 -4.85 8.64 19.08
C SER A 217 -3.82 8.22 18.03
N TYR A 218 -4.24 7.55 16.94
CA TYR A 218 -3.34 7.13 15.87
C TYR A 218 -2.66 8.31 15.17
N ARG A 219 -1.36 8.19 14.91
CA ARG A 219 -0.58 9.14 14.11
C ARG A 219 0.47 8.38 13.31
N ALA A 220 0.64 8.74 12.03
CA ALA A 220 1.84 8.40 11.28
C ALA A 220 3.04 9.14 11.88
N ARG A 221 4.24 8.55 11.79
CA ARG A 221 5.43 9.03 12.50
C ARG A 221 6.61 9.20 11.55
N TRP A 222 7.14 10.41 11.52
CA TRP A 222 8.43 10.67 10.90
C TRP A 222 9.58 10.17 11.78
N ALA A 223 10.54 9.50 11.18
CA ALA A 223 11.73 8.97 11.81
C ALA A 223 12.94 9.08 10.87
N ASP A 224 14.14 8.90 11.44
CA ASP A 224 15.35 8.76 10.64
C ASP A 224 15.33 7.43 9.86
N PRO A 225 15.76 7.41 8.60
CA PRO A 225 15.90 6.18 7.84
C PRO A 225 17.10 5.37 8.34
N VAL A 226 17.06 4.05 8.11
CA VAL A 226 18.24 3.21 8.20
C VAL A 226 19.09 3.42 6.94
N LEU A 227 20.35 3.80 7.14
CA LEU A 227 21.31 4.01 6.06
C LEU A 227 22.31 2.87 6.01
N VAL A 228 22.42 2.24 4.85
CA VAL A 228 23.30 1.09 4.60
C VAL A 228 24.26 1.43 3.47
N GLY A 229 25.56 1.20 3.67
CA GLY A 229 26.55 1.34 2.61
C GLY A 229 26.49 0.14 1.67
N PHE A 230 26.41 0.37 0.36
CA PHE A 230 26.40 -0.70 -0.64
C PHE A 230 27.12 -0.26 -1.91
N HIS A 231 28.24 -0.92 -2.26
CA HIS A 231 29.06 -0.62 -3.44
C HIS A 231 29.37 0.87 -3.67
N GLY A 232 29.73 1.60 -2.61
CA GLY A 232 30.05 3.04 -2.69
C GLY A 232 28.82 3.97 -2.73
N HIS A 233 27.61 3.41 -2.66
CA HIS A 233 26.36 4.14 -2.50
C HIS A 233 25.85 4.05 -1.06
N ARG A 234 24.92 4.94 -0.72
CA ARG A 234 24.12 4.86 0.51
C ARG A 234 22.70 4.48 0.14
N VAL A 235 22.22 3.37 0.66
CA VAL A 235 20.84 2.92 0.53
C VAL A 235 20.08 3.33 1.77
N ALA A 236 19.00 4.07 1.60
CA ALA A 236 18.08 4.41 2.67
C ALA A 236 16.90 3.43 2.67
N THR A 237 16.54 2.94 3.84
CA THR A 237 15.41 2.02 4.05
C THR A 237 14.79 2.25 5.42
N ARG A 238 13.68 1.57 5.72
CA ARG A 238 13.07 1.58 7.06
C ARG A 238 13.75 0.58 8.00
N SER A 239 13.64 0.84 9.30
CA SER A 239 13.98 -0.14 10.34
C SER A 239 12.87 -1.18 10.52
N GLY A 240 13.16 -2.27 11.23
CA GLY A 240 12.17 -3.27 11.63
C GLY A 240 11.92 -4.30 10.53
N LEU A 241 10.71 -4.33 10.00
CA LEU A 241 10.22 -5.33 9.02
C LEU A 241 10.89 -5.23 7.62
N SER A 242 12.01 -4.50 7.48
CA SER A 242 12.79 -4.51 6.24
C SER A 242 13.99 -5.45 6.39
N GLY A 243 14.05 -6.50 5.57
CA GLY A 243 15.23 -7.37 5.46
C GLY A 243 16.41 -6.74 4.70
N VAL A 244 16.22 -5.54 4.12
CA VAL A 244 17.22 -4.88 3.26
C VAL A 244 18.55 -4.62 3.97
N PRO A 245 18.60 -4.10 5.21
CA PRO A 245 19.89 -3.87 5.87
C PRO A 245 20.70 -5.15 6.06
N ASP A 246 20.05 -6.22 6.49
CA ASP A 246 20.68 -7.51 6.73
C ASP A 246 21.11 -8.17 5.41
N LEU A 247 20.25 -8.15 4.39
CA LEU A 247 20.57 -8.60 3.03
C LEU A 247 21.79 -7.86 2.46
N LEU A 248 21.77 -6.53 2.44
CA LEU A 248 22.85 -5.74 1.83
C LEU A 248 24.18 -5.87 2.58
N SER A 249 24.15 -6.09 3.90
CA SER A 249 25.37 -6.30 4.68
C SER A 249 26.13 -7.59 4.32
N ARG A 250 25.42 -8.57 3.77
CA ARG A 250 25.96 -9.88 3.36
C ARG A 250 26.10 -10.02 1.85
N PHE A 251 25.52 -9.10 1.08
CA PHE A 251 25.44 -9.23 -0.36
C PHE A 251 26.84 -9.17 -0.98
N PRO A 252 27.28 -10.22 -1.70
CA PRO A 252 28.66 -10.35 -2.14
C PRO A 252 28.97 -9.46 -3.34
N THR A 253 30.25 -9.14 -3.53
CA THR A 253 30.70 -8.51 -4.78
C THR A 253 30.73 -9.56 -5.88
N LEU A 254 29.87 -9.43 -6.89
CA LEU A 254 29.75 -10.41 -7.97
C LEU A 254 30.77 -10.21 -9.11
N GLY A 255 31.47 -9.07 -9.12
CA GLY A 255 32.46 -8.75 -10.14
C GLY A 255 33.65 -9.71 -10.11
N GLY A 256 34.04 -10.26 -11.27
CA GLY A 256 35.18 -11.17 -11.40
C GLY A 256 34.89 -12.65 -11.08
N LEU A 257 33.67 -12.98 -10.64
CA LEU A 257 33.25 -14.36 -10.41
C LEU A 257 32.82 -15.08 -11.69
N SER A 258 32.93 -16.41 -11.71
CA SER A 258 32.31 -17.24 -12.75
C SER A 258 30.78 -17.15 -12.67
N GLU A 259 30.06 -17.61 -13.70
CA GLU A 259 28.60 -17.62 -13.67
C GLU A 259 28.06 -18.50 -12.52
N THR A 260 28.61 -19.70 -12.35
CA THR A 260 28.27 -20.61 -11.26
C THR A 260 28.52 -19.97 -9.90
N ASP A 261 29.67 -19.34 -9.70
CA ASP A 261 30.01 -18.72 -8.41
C ASP A 261 29.09 -17.54 -8.10
N ARG A 262 28.65 -16.79 -9.11
CA ARG A 262 27.65 -15.73 -8.91
C ARG A 262 26.31 -16.31 -8.46
N VAL A 263 25.86 -17.39 -9.09
CA VAL A 263 24.60 -18.05 -8.71
C VAL A 263 24.69 -18.57 -7.28
N LEU A 264 25.77 -19.28 -6.93
CA LEU A 264 25.96 -19.80 -5.57
C LEU A 264 26.01 -18.68 -4.53
N ALA A 265 26.72 -17.59 -4.84
CA ALA A 265 26.81 -16.43 -3.96
C ALA A 265 25.46 -15.71 -3.78
N LEU A 266 24.63 -15.67 -4.83
CA LEU A 266 23.26 -15.14 -4.76
C LEU A 266 22.34 -16.04 -3.95
N VAL A 267 22.41 -17.36 -4.14
CA VAL A 267 21.60 -18.34 -3.39
C VAL A 267 21.91 -18.23 -1.89
N ASP A 268 23.20 -18.23 -1.51
CA ASP A 268 23.61 -18.11 -0.10
C ASP A 268 23.09 -16.82 0.56
N ALA A 269 23.18 -15.69 -0.16
CA ALA A 269 22.69 -14.41 0.33
C ALA A 269 21.15 -14.34 0.46
N LEU A 270 20.41 -15.05 -0.39
CA LEU A 270 18.94 -15.03 -0.42
C LEU A 270 18.31 -16.08 0.51
N GLU A 271 18.89 -17.28 0.64
CA GLU A 271 18.38 -18.36 1.50
C GLU A 271 18.37 -17.96 2.98
N THR A 272 19.33 -17.15 3.42
CA THR A 272 19.36 -16.65 4.81
C THR A 272 18.41 -15.49 5.07
N SER A 273 17.75 -14.95 4.03
CA SER A 273 16.88 -13.77 4.12
C SER A 273 15.39 -14.09 4.25
N ALA A 274 15.05 -15.35 4.58
CA ALA A 274 13.69 -15.87 4.70
C ALA A 274 12.77 -14.92 5.49
N THR A 275 12.11 -14.05 4.73
CA THR A 275 11.03 -13.18 5.15
C THR A 275 9.88 -13.61 4.26
N GLY A 276 8.75 -13.98 4.88
CA GLY A 276 7.60 -14.58 4.21
C GLY A 276 7.14 -13.74 3.02
N GLY A 277 6.47 -14.38 2.07
CA GLY A 277 5.92 -13.72 0.89
C GLY A 277 4.84 -12.72 1.26
N GLU A 278 5.23 -11.48 1.58
CA GLU A 278 4.31 -10.37 1.69
C GLU A 278 4.04 -9.83 0.28
N HIS A 279 2.81 -10.04 -0.20
CA HIS A 279 2.33 -9.38 -1.41
C HIS A 279 1.90 -7.95 -1.03
N THR A 280 2.64 -6.96 -1.52
CA THR A 280 2.32 -5.54 -1.31
C THR A 280 2.42 -4.79 -2.63
N THR A 281 1.70 -3.67 -2.72
CA THR A 281 1.95 -2.68 -3.77
C THR A 281 3.14 -1.80 -3.39
N ASN A 282 3.91 -1.37 -4.38
CA ASN A 282 4.99 -0.40 -4.24
C ASN A 282 4.84 0.68 -5.30
N MET A 283 5.18 1.91 -4.94
CA MET A 283 5.16 3.05 -5.85
C MET A 283 6.33 3.98 -5.58
N VAL A 284 6.82 4.62 -6.64
CA VAL A 284 7.94 5.56 -6.59
C VAL A 284 7.63 6.72 -7.53
N ALA A 285 7.94 7.95 -7.11
CA ALA A 285 7.94 9.13 -7.95
C ALA A 285 9.27 9.87 -7.80
N VAL A 286 9.69 10.57 -8.85
CA VAL A 286 10.78 11.55 -8.80
C VAL A 286 10.33 12.78 -9.57
N ASP A 287 10.48 13.97 -8.99
CA ASP A 287 10.08 15.22 -9.64
C ASP A 287 11.21 15.85 -10.47
N GLY A 288 10.90 16.93 -11.19
CA GLY A 288 11.87 17.64 -12.03
C GLY A 288 13.07 18.23 -11.25
N HIS A 289 12.91 18.42 -9.94
CA HIS A 289 13.91 18.96 -9.02
C HIS A 289 14.76 17.87 -8.36
N GLY A 290 14.48 16.59 -8.61
CA GLY A 290 15.20 15.46 -8.05
C GLY A 290 14.79 15.10 -6.63
N ARG A 291 13.61 15.55 -6.18
CA ARG A 291 12.96 15.02 -4.98
C ARG A 291 12.29 13.70 -5.31
N ALA A 292 12.24 12.79 -4.35
CA ALA A 292 11.70 11.44 -4.52
C ALA A 292 10.83 11.04 -3.33
#